data_AF-A0A178ZL73-F1
#
_entry.id   AF-A0A178ZL73-F1
#
_cell.length_a   1.000
_cell.length_b   1.000
_cell.length_c   1.000
_cell.angle_alpha   90.00
_cell.angle_beta   90.00
_cell.angle_gamma   90.00
#
_symmetry.space_group_name_H-M   'P 1'
#
loop_
_entity.id
_entity.type
_entity.pdbx_description
1 polymer ?
#
loop_
_entity_poly.entity_id
_entity_poly.type
_entity_poly.pdbx_seq_one_letter_code
_entity_poly.pdbx_strand_id
1 'polypeptide(L)'
;MDHQPLTASSTTNSAMSVSATEPPPPGTDQPTTSHPKFAFLEELTGTQRHGNKTFYRHLFNVYTYLKKHGAPDEVCDAGLFHSIYGTESYTFQSERVTRDVVRGFIGDYAEELVYLFCATKDRFTVIVNNTMGLSARQARDLCCIEFANKWDQNKDRRYQRQLIMLAEAVVRLERESQGD
;
A
#
# COMPACT_ATOMS: atom_id res chain seq x y z
N MET A 1 -77.55 12.66 35.18
CA MET A 1 -77.93 13.96 35.75
C MET A 1 -76.91 14.29 36.82
N ASP A 2 -76.03 15.21 36.46
CA ASP A 2 -75.32 16.20 37.29
C ASP A 2 -74.60 15.76 38.57
N HIS A 3 -73.27 15.88 38.59
CA HIS A 3 -72.58 17.07 39.10
C HIS A 3 -71.05 16.92 39.01
N GLN A 4 -70.39 17.90 38.37
CA GLN A 4 -68.95 18.21 38.44
C GLN A 4 -68.66 18.99 39.76
N PRO A 5 -67.41 19.14 40.28
CA PRO A 5 -66.46 20.07 39.65
C PRO A 5 -64.93 19.83 39.82
N LEU A 6 -64.19 20.42 38.86
CA LEU A 6 -62.93 21.19 38.91
C LEU A 6 -61.90 20.97 40.04
N THR A 7 -60.65 20.66 39.66
CA THR A 7 -59.47 21.48 40.05
C THR A 7 -58.43 21.49 38.91
N ALA A 8 -57.82 22.66 38.72
CA ALA A 8 -56.79 22.97 37.72
C ALA A 8 -55.41 23.08 38.40
N SER A 9 -54.34 22.78 37.67
CA SER A 9 -52.99 23.40 37.73
C SER A 9 -52.12 22.71 36.69
N SER A 10 -51.88 23.28 35.50
CA SER A 10 -50.81 24.25 35.19
C SER A 10 -49.44 23.85 35.70
N THR A 11 -48.60 23.29 34.83
CA THR A 11 -47.15 23.59 34.79
C THR A 11 -46.62 23.37 33.36
N THR A 12 -46.49 24.50 32.66
CA THR A 12 -45.50 24.90 31.64
C THR A 12 -44.69 23.83 30.91
N ASN A 13 -44.89 23.76 29.59
CA ASN A 13 -43.88 23.33 28.61
C ASN A 13 -43.08 24.56 28.12
N SER A 14 -41.78 24.60 28.39
CA SER A 14 -40.76 25.48 27.82
C SER A 14 -39.41 24.86 28.19
N ALA A 15 -38.38 24.77 27.36
CA ALA A 15 -38.09 25.45 26.11
C ALA A 15 -37.12 24.59 25.27
N MET A 16 -36.99 24.95 24.00
CA MET A 16 -35.88 24.57 23.13
C MET A 16 -34.52 24.85 23.79
N SER A 17 -33.56 23.95 23.63
CA SER A 17 -32.18 24.36 23.33
C SER A 17 -31.38 23.17 22.77
N VAL A 18 -31.07 23.25 21.48
CA VAL A 18 -30.01 22.48 20.83
C VAL A 18 -28.72 23.28 20.99
N SER A 19 -27.70 22.75 21.66
CA SER A 19 -26.30 23.13 21.40
C SER A 19 -25.27 22.28 22.15
N ALA A 20 -24.09 22.21 21.55
CA ALA A 20 -22.80 21.77 22.06
C ALA A 20 -22.58 20.25 22.16
N THR A 21 -22.12 19.69 21.04
CA THR A 21 -21.19 18.57 20.96
C THR A 21 -20.10 18.68 22.03
N GLU A 22 -20.02 17.66 22.88
CA GLU A 22 -18.89 17.47 23.80
C GLU A 22 -17.58 17.31 22.99
N PRO A 23 -16.47 17.92 23.43
CA PRO A 23 -15.17 17.64 22.83
C PRO A 23 -14.73 16.21 23.18
N PRO A 24 -14.07 15.49 22.26
CA PRO A 24 -13.60 14.13 22.53
C PRO A 24 -12.54 14.13 23.66
N PRO A 25 -12.45 13.05 24.45
CA PRO A 25 -11.56 12.96 25.61
C PRO A 25 -10.08 13.03 25.22
N PRO A 26 -9.23 13.68 26.03
CA PRO A 26 -7.80 13.76 25.76
C PRO A 26 -7.12 12.46 26.17
N GLY A 27 -6.55 11.74 25.20
CA GLY A 27 -5.70 10.58 25.46
C GLY A 27 -6.11 9.32 24.72
N THR A 28 -6.04 9.35 23.40
CA THR A 28 -5.79 8.15 22.58
C THR A 28 -4.69 8.47 21.59
N ASP A 29 -3.44 8.44 22.06
CA ASP A 29 -2.27 8.32 21.19
C ASP A 29 -2.28 6.93 20.54
N GLN A 30 -3.12 6.75 19.52
CA GLN A 30 -2.87 5.80 18.46
C GLN A 30 -2.01 6.54 17.44
N PRO A 31 -0.82 6.02 17.06
CA PRO A 31 -0.02 6.66 16.03
C PRO A 31 -0.81 6.61 14.71
N THR A 32 -1.42 7.72 14.32
CA THR A 32 -2.15 7.87 13.06
C THR A 32 -1.14 7.92 11.93
N THR A 33 -0.68 6.74 11.51
CA THR A 33 -0.12 6.57 10.18
C THR A 33 -1.21 6.86 9.17
N SER A 34 -1.25 8.04 8.55
CA SER A 34 -2.00 8.14 7.30
C SER A 34 -1.43 9.19 6.39
N HIS A 35 -0.22 8.94 5.89
CA HIS A 35 0.19 9.58 4.64
C HIS A 35 -0.84 9.17 3.57
N PRO A 36 -1.38 10.10 2.74
CA PRO A 36 -2.50 9.83 1.82
C PRO A 36 -2.38 8.57 0.97
N LYS A 37 -1.14 8.22 0.58
CA LYS A 37 -0.82 7.00 -0.18
C LYS A 37 -1.22 5.68 0.51
N PHE A 38 -1.07 5.59 1.84
CA PHE A 38 -1.45 4.38 2.59
C PHE A 38 -2.97 4.23 2.67
N ALA A 39 -3.68 5.33 2.99
CA ALA A 39 -5.14 5.34 3.03
C ALA A 39 -5.74 4.96 1.67
N PHE A 40 -5.22 5.55 0.59
CA PHE A 40 -5.63 5.24 -0.78
C PHE A 40 -5.50 3.74 -1.09
N LEU A 41 -4.34 3.15 -0.76
CA LEU A 41 -4.14 1.72 -1.00
C LEU A 41 -4.97 0.84 -0.09
N GLU A 42 -5.16 1.19 1.18
CA GLU A 42 -5.97 0.42 2.10
C GLU A 42 -7.45 0.40 1.69
N GLU A 43 -7.99 1.54 1.24
CA GLU A 43 -9.35 1.64 0.68
C GLU A 43 -9.52 0.69 -0.52
N LEU A 44 -8.55 0.68 -1.43
CA LEU A 44 -8.62 -0.13 -2.65
C LEU A 44 -8.38 -1.62 -2.41
N THR A 45 -7.41 -1.95 -1.55
CA THR A 45 -6.81 -3.30 -1.46
C THR A 45 -7.06 -4.01 -0.11
N GLY A 46 -7.76 -3.35 0.81
CA GLY A 46 -7.94 -3.82 2.19
C GLY A 46 -8.88 -5.01 2.34
N THR A 47 -9.82 -5.20 1.42
CA THR A 47 -10.82 -6.29 1.50
C THR A 47 -10.44 -7.53 0.71
N GLN A 48 -9.53 -7.41 -0.25
CA GLN A 48 -9.14 -8.50 -1.14
C GLN A 48 -8.14 -9.41 -0.42
N ARG A 49 -8.33 -10.73 -0.58
CA ARG A 49 -7.46 -11.72 0.05
C ARG A 49 -6.19 -11.98 -0.76
N HIS A 50 -5.07 -12.11 -0.06
CA HIS A 50 -3.81 -12.59 -0.58
C HIS A 50 -3.29 -13.73 0.33
N GLY A 51 -3.74 -14.95 0.05
CA GLY A 51 -3.51 -16.11 0.90
C GLY A 51 -4.22 -16.00 2.26
N ASN A 52 -3.45 -15.83 3.34
CA ASN A 52 -3.95 -15.73 4.72
C ASN A 52 -3.97 -14.28 5.28
N LYS A 53 -3.70 -13.29 4.44
CA LYS A 53 -3.70 -11.85 4.80
C LYS A 53 -4.46 -11.07 3.73
N THR A 54 -4.74 -9.80 4.01
CA THR A 54 -5.29 -8.87 3.00
C THR A 54 -4.21 -8.54 1.98
N PHE A 55 -4.62 -8.12 0.79
CA PHE A 55 -3.70 -7.68 -0.24
C PHE A 55 -2.96 -6.42 0.20
N TYR A 56 -3.65 -5.46 0.83
CA TYR A 56 -3.01 -4.33 1.50
C TYR A 56 -1.89 -4.76 2.46
N ARG A 57 -2.15 -5.77 3.31
CA ARG A 57 -1.14 -6.24 4.27
C ARG A 57 0.09 -6.84 3.57
N HIS A 58 -0.10 -7.52 2.44
CA HIS A 58 1.02 -7.98 1.62
C HIS A 58 1.85 -6.80 1.08
N LEU A 59 1.20 -5.81 0.47
CA LEU A 59 1.86 -4.60 -0.05
C LEU A 59 2.62 -3.85 1.06
N PHE A 60 1.99 -3.68 2.22
CA PHE A 60 2.60 -3.04 3.38
C PHE A 60 3.81 -3.82 3.93
N ASN A 61 3.77 -5.16 3.91
CA ASN A 61 4.91 -5.98 4.30
C ASN A 61 6.10 -5.81 3.34
N VAL A 62 5.85 -5.70 2.03
CA VAL A 62 6.89 -5.43 1.01
C VAL A 62 7.54 -4.06 1.26
N TYR A 63 6.73 -3.01 1.43
CA TYR A 63 7.20 -1.68 1.81
C TYR A 63 8.08 -1.71 3.07
N THR A 64 7.58 -2.36 4.13
CA THR A 64 8.27 -2.42 5.41
C THR A 64 9.58 -3.21 5.31
N TYR A 65 9.60 -4.28 4.50
CA TYR A 65 10.83 -5.04 4.23
C TYR A 65 11.88 -4.14 3.58
N LEU A 66 11.53 -3.45 2.49
CA LEU A 66 12.44 -2.56 1.76
C LEU A 66 12.97 -1.44 2.68
N LYS A 67 12.08 -0.79 3.44
CA LYS A 67 12.45 0.28 4.36
C LYS A 67 13.40 -0.20 5.45
N LYS A 68 13.14 -1.39 6.03
CA LYS A 68 13.98 -1.98 7.08
C LYS A 68 15.39 -2.35 6.58
N HIS A 69 15.54 -2.60 5.28
CA HIS A 69 16.83 -2.95 4.67
C HIS A 69 17.49 -1.76 3.97
N GLY A 70 17.04 -0.52 4.22
CA GLY A 70 17.71 0.69 3.78
C GLY A 70 17.51 1.04 2.30
N ALA A 71 16.49 0.49 1.64
CA ALA A 71 16.16 0.90 0.28
C ALA A 71 15.73 2.38 0.24
N PRO A 72 16.01 3.12 -0.86
CA PRO A 72 15.53 4.49 -1.04
C PRO A 72 14.00 4.59 -0.94
N ASP A 73 13.49 5.75 -0.53
CA ASP A 73 12.06 5.96 -0.27
C ASP A 73 11.19 5.74 -1.51
N GLU A 74 11.67 6.19 -2.68
CA GLU A 74 11.04 5.92 -3.97
C GLU A 74 10.96 4.43 -4.31
N VAL A 75 11.93 3.61 -3.89
CA VAL A 75 11.91 2.15 -4.08
C VAL A 75 10.96 1.49 -3.08
N CYS A 76 10.93 1.98 -1.84
CA CYS A 76 9.95 1.53 -0.84
C CYS A 76 8.52 1.81 -1.33
N ASP A 77 8.27 3.02 -1.81
CA ASP A 77 6.98 3.44 -2.34
C ASP A 77 6.58 2.66 -3.61
N ALA A 78 7.54 2.39 -4.50
CA ALA A 78 7.32 1.47 -5.60
C ALA A 78 6.94 0.06 -5.11
N GLY A 79 7.61 -0.45 -4.08
CA GLY A 79 7.27 -1.73 -3.44
C GLY A 79 5.86 -1.75 -2.83
N LEU A 80 5.41 -0.63 -2.27
CA LEU A 80 4.06 -0.47 -1.73
C LEU A 80 3.00 -0.53 -2.85
N PHE A 81 3.29 -0.01 -4.04
CA PHE A 81 2.37 0.07 -5.18
C PHE A 81 2.61 -1.01 -6.25
N HIS A 82 3.56 -1.93 -6.07
CA HIS A 82 4.16 -2.74 -7.13
C HIS A 82 3.19 -3.60 -7.98
N SER A 83 1.95 -3.81 -7.52
CA SER A 83 0.93 -4.60 -8.23
C SER A 83 -0.38 -3.82 -8.44
N ILE A 84 -0.36 -2.48 -8.35
CA ILE A 84 -1.56 -1.63 -8.31
C ILE A 84 -2.33 -1.58 -9.63
N TYR A 85 -1.67 -1.69 -10.78
CA TYR A 85 -2.32 -1.72 -12.10
C TYR A 85 -2.92 -3.08 -12.46
N GLY A 86 -2.93 -4.01 -11.51
CA GLY A 86 -3.09 -5.42 -11.79
C GLY A 86 -1.83 -6.03 -12.39
N THR A 87 -1.81 -7.35 -12.43
CA THR A 87 -0.78 -8.17 -13.06
C THR A 87 -1.45 -9.32 -13.80
N GLU A 88 -0.72 -10.14 -14.56
CA GLU A 88 -1.28 -11.36 -15.15
C GLU A 88 -1.96 -12.29 -14.10
N SER A 89 -1.57 -12.18 -12.83
CA SER A 89 -2.12 -12.96 -11.72
C SER A 89 -3.23 -12.25 -10.92
N TYR A 90 -3.55 -10.98 -11.23
CA TYR A 90 -4.49 -10.17 -10.44
C TYR A 90 -5.10 -9.04 -11.28
N THR A 91 -6.42 -9.06 -11.51
CA THR A 91 -7.12 -7.98 -12.21
C THR A 91 -7.81 -7.06 -11.21
N PHE A 92 -7.36 -5.81 -11.15
CA PHE A 92 -8.05 -4.71 -10.48
C PHE A 92 -8.47 -3.71 -11.56
N GLN A 93 -9.76 -3.62 -11.86
CA GLN A 93 -10.28 -2.56 -12.73
C GLN A 93 -10.96 -1.53 -11.84
N SER A 94 -10.19 -0.52 -11.45
CA SER A 94 -10.75 0.71 -10.91
C SER A 94 -10.33 1.85 -11.83
N GLU A 95 -11.31 2.55 -12.39
CA GLU A 95 -11.09 3.75 -13.22
C GLU A 95 -10.32 4.84 -12.46
N ARG A 96 -10.24 4.74 -11.12
CA ARG A 96 -9.49 5.65 -10.24
C ARG A 96 -7.98 5.39 -10.25
N VAL A 97 -7.51 4.27 -10.80
CA VAL A 97 -6.08 3.89 -10.79
C VAL A 97 -5.48 4.16 -12.17
N THR A 98 -5.05 5.40 -12.38
CA THR A 98 -4.29 5.80 -13.57
C THR A 98 -2.81 6.02 -13.22
N ARG A 99 -1.94 6.01 -14.24
CA ARG A 99 -0.51 6.29 -14.02
C ARG A 99 -0.28 7.64 -13.37
N ASP A 100 -1.01 8.67 -13.79
CA ASP A 100 -0.87 10.02 -13.25
C ASP A 100 -1.33 10.13 -11.78
N VAL A 101 -2.40 9.42 -11.41
CA VAL A 101 -2.83 9.34 -10.01
C VAL A 101 -1.75 8.69 -9.15
N VAL A 102 -1.17 7.58 -9.61
CA VAL A 102 -0.11 6.89 -8.88
C VAL A 102 1.14 7.76 -8.77
N ARG A 103 1.59 8.41 -9.86
CA ARG A 103 2.69 9.40 -9.82
C ARG A 103 2.44 10.49 -8.78
N GLY A 104 1.21 10.99 -8.67
CA GLY A 104 0.83 11.97 -7.66
C GLY A 104 1.06 11.50 -6.22
N PHE A 105 1.07 10.19 -5.96
CA PHE A 105 1.33 9.63 -4.63
C PHE A 105 2.79 9.25 -4.36
N ILE A 106 3.50 8.74 -5.37
CA ILE A 106 4.82 8.10 -5.17
C ILE A 106 5.96 8.72 -5.98
N GLY A 107 5.66 9.70 -6.85
CA GLY A 107 6.61 10.33 -7.75
C GLY A 107 6.91 9.50 -9.01
N ASP A 108 7.57 10.15 -9.96
CA ASP A 108 7.75 9.61 -11.32
C ASP A 108 8.61 8.35 -11.36
N TYR A 109 9.73 8.34 -10.65
CA TYR A 109 10.64 7.20 -10.67
C TYR A 109 10.01 5.96 -10.04
N ALA A 110 9.38 6.10 -8.87
CA ALA A 110 8.70 5.01 -8.20
C ALA A 110 7.57 4.45 -9.06
N GLU A 111 6.78 5.32 -9.69
CA GLU A 111 5.71 4.90 -10.58
C GLU A 111 6.23 4.19 -11.83
N GLU A 112 7.35 4.62 -12.40
CA GLU A 112 7.96 3.92 -13.53
C GLU A 112 8.39 2.49 -13.13
N LEU A 113 8.99 2.30 -11.95
CA LEU A 113 9.27 0.96 -11.44
C LEU A 113 8.00 0.12 -11.29
N VAL A 114 6.91 0.69 -10.77
CA VAL A 114 5.61 0.01 -10.64
C VAL A 114 5.06 -0.39 -12.00
N TYR A 115 5.10 0.52 -12.98
CA TYR A 115 4.63 0.25 -14.33
C TYR A 115 5.41 -0.89 -14.98
N LEU A 116 6.74 -0.84 -14.95
CA LEU A 116 7.60 -1.89 -15.48
C LEU A 116 7.32 -3.23 -14.79
N PHE A 117 7.17 -3.23 -13.46
CA PHE A 117 6.85 -4.44 -12.70
C PHE A 117 5.49 -5.05 -13.10
N CYS A 118 4.45 -4.22 -13.26
CA CYS A 118 3.11 -4.66 -13.65
C CYS A 118 3.02 -5.14 -15.09
N ALA A 119 3.66 -4.43 -16.02
CA ALA A 119 3.58 -4.69 -17.46
C ALA A 119 4.43 -5.87 -17.93
N THR A 120 5.40 -6.31 -17.11
CA THR A 120 6.34 -7.35 -17.49
C THR A 120 5.77 -8.76 -17.33
N LYS A 121 5.78 -9.52 -18.43
CA LYS A 121 5.51 -10.97 -18.45
C LYS A 121 6.76 -11.77 -18.10
N ASP A 122 6.59 -12.98 -17.55
CA ASP A 122 7.70 -13.78 -17.01
C ASP A 122 8.62 -12.96 -16.10
N ARG A 123 7.98 -12.18 -15.22
CA ARG A 123 8.59 -11.08 -14.46
C ARG A 123 9.88 -11.47 -13.75
N PHE A 124 9.91 -12.64 -13.11
CA PHE A 124 11.09 -13.09 -12.40
C PHE A 124 12.30 -13.20 -13.33
N THR A 125 12.16 -13.93 -14.43
CA THR A 125 13.24 -14.17 -15.40
C THR A 125 13.71 -12.87 -16.03
N VAL A 126 12.77 -11.98 -16.37
CA VAL A 126 13.08 -10.69 -16.99
C VAL A 126 13.83 -9.77 -16.01
N ILE A 127 13.33 -9.62 -14.78
CA ILE A 127 13.92 -8.74 -13.77
C ILE A 127 15.31 -9.23 -13.38
N VAL A 128 15.47 -10.51 -13.03
CA VAL A 128 16.73 -11.03 -12.48
C VAL A 128 17.88 -10.98 -13.50
N ASN A 129 17.55 -11.10 -14.79
CA ASN A 129 18.51 -11.08 -15.88
C ASN A 129 18.60 -9.71 -16.58
N ASN A 130 17.81 -8.71 -16.16
CA ASN A 130 17.70 -7.40 -16.82
C ASN A 130 17.52 -7.49 -18.36
N THR A 131 16.66 -8.40 -18.84
CA THR A 131 16.50 -8.60 -20.30
C THR A 131 15.80 -7.44 -21.00
N MET A 132 15.23 -6.51 -20.24
CA MET A 132 14.66 -5.25 -20.73
C MET A 132 15.73 -4.22 -21.12
N GLY A 133 17.02 -4.44 -20.77
CA GLY A 133 18.10 -3.49 -21.05
C GLY A 133 17.98 -2.21 -20.23
N LEU A 134 17.48 -2.29 -18.99
CA LEU A 134 17.35 -1.13 -18.11
C LEU A 134 18.70 -0.67 -17.58
N SER A 135 18.76 0.58 -17.13
CA SER A 135 19.92 1.08 -16.38
C SER A 135 20.21 0.21 -15.16
N ALA A 136 21.47 0.16 -14.73
CA ALA A 136 21.88 -0.61 -13.56
C ALA A 136 21.05 -0.25 -12.31
N ARG A 137 20.73 1.05 -12.13
CA ARG A 137 19.86 1.51 -11.04
C ARG A 137 18.45 0.94 -11.12
N GLN A 138 17.77 1.08 -12.26
CA GLN A 138 16.40 0.57 -12.42
C GLN A 138 16.32 -0.94 -12.25
N ALA A 139 17.24 -1.68 -12.87
CA ALA A 139 17.28 -3.13 -12.77
C ALA A 139 17.50 -3.60 -11.33
N ARG A 140 18.40 -2.93 -10.59
CA ARG A 140 18.72 -3.23 -9.19
C ARG A 140 17.51 -2.98 -8.29
N ASP A 141 16.84 -1.85 -8.49
CA ASP A 141 15.68 -1.47 -7.68
C ASP A 141 14.47 -2.40 -7.96
N LEU A 142 14.25 -2.83 -9.21
CA LEU A 142 13.28 -3.87 -9.55
C LEU A 142 13.62 -5.23 -8.91
N CYS A 143 14.90 -5.61 -8.86
CA CYS A 143 15.34 -6.81 -8.17
C CYS A 143 15.05 -6.73 -6.67
N CYS A 144 15.27 -5.57 -6.03
CA CYS A 144 14.94 -5.36 -4.62
C CYS A 144 13.43 -5.52 -4.36
N ILE A 145 12.58 -4.95 -5.22
CA ILE A 145 11.12 -5.06 -5.10
C ILE A 145 10.66 -6.51 -5.28
N GLU A 146 11.13 -7.21 -6.31
CA GLU A 146 10.77 -8.62 -6.55
C GLU A 146 11.32 -9.54 -5.44
N PHE A 147 12.49 -9.22 -4.86
CA PHE A 147 13.02 -9.93 -3.70
C PHE A 147 12.07 -9.78 -2.51
N ALA A 148 11.69 -8.55 -2.15
CA ALA A 148 10.81 -8.27 -1.02
C ALA A 148 9.41 -8.91 -1.21
N ASN A 149 8.87 -8.85 -2.44
CA ASN A 149 7.65 -9.54 -2.84
C ASN A 149 7.74 -11.06 -2.57
N LYS A 150 8.78 -11.72 -3.10
CA LYS A 150 8.97 -13.16 -2.91
C LYS A 150 9.21 -13.50 -1.45
N TRP A 151 9.98 -12.69 -0.73
CA TRP A 151 10.27 -12.88 0.69
C TRP A 151 8.97 -12.97 1.50
N ASP A 152 8.05 -12.02 1.29
CA ASP A 152 6.76 -12.00 1.98
C ASP A 152 5.83 -13.17 1.61
N GLN A 153 5.99 -13.72 0.40
CA GLN A 153 5.25 -14.88 -0.10
C GLN A 153 5.92 -16.24 0.23
N ASN A 154 7.13 -16.25 0.78
CA ASN A 154 7.98 -17.45 0.90
C ASN A 154 7.69 -18.33 2.14
N LYS A 155 6.43 -18.72 2.34
CA LYS A 155 6.01 -19.48 3.54
C LYS A 155 6.68 -20.85 3.70
N ASP A 156 6.90 -21.55 2.58
CA ASP A 156 7.43 -22.92 2.57
C ASP A 156 8.81 -23.01 1.90
N ARG A 157 9.58 -21.92 1.92
CA ARG A 157 10.88 -21.81 1.23
C ARG A 157 10.83 -22.07 -0.28
N ARG A 158 9.62 -22.06 -0.88
CA ARG A 158 9.40 -22.32 -2.31
C ARG A 158 10.18 -21.37 -3.24
N TYR A 159 10.51 -20.17 -2.76
CA TYR A 159 11.26 -19.16 -3.52
C TYR A 159 12.73 -19.07 -3.12
N GLN A 160 13.29 -20.01 -2.33
CA GLN A 160 14.66 -19.92 -1.84
C GLN A 160 15.69 -19.71 -2.95
N ARG A 161 15.59 -20.48 -4.05
CA ARG A 161 16.48 -20.30 -5.21
C ARG A 161 16.33 -18.93 -5.87
N GLN A 162 15.09 -18.49 -6.05
CA GLN A 162 14.80 -17.19 -6.67
C GLN A 162 15.30 -16.02 -5.81
N LEU A 163 15.21 -16.12 -4.49
CA LEU A 163 15.75 -15.13 -3.56
C LEU A 163 17.28 -15.05 -3.66
N ILE A 164 17.98 -16.18 -3.75
CA ILE A 164 19.44 -16.19 -3.95
C ILE A 164 19.81 -15.50 -5.26
N MET A 165 19.14 -15.86 -6.36
CA MET A 165 19.42 -15.24 -7.67
C MET A 165 19.15 -13.73 -7.68
N LEU A 166 18.08 -13.27 -7.02
CA LEU A 166 17.79 -11.83 -6.90
C LEU A 166 18.84 -11.11 -6.05
N ALA A 167 19.30 -11.71 -4.95
CA ALA A 167 20.36 -11.13 -4.13
C ALA A 167 21.68 -11.00 -4.91
N GLU A 168 22.06 -12.05 -5.66
CA GLU A 168 23.24 -12.02 -6.53
C GLU A 168 23.13 -10.95 -7.62
N ALA A 169 21.95 -10.80 -8.22
CA ALA A 169 21.68 -9.78 -9.23
C ALA A 169 21.81 -8.35 -8.65
N VAL A 170 21.27 -8.10 -7.45
CA VAL A 170 21.41 -6.80 -6.76
C VAL A 170 22.87 -6.45 -6.55
N VAL A 171 23.68 -7.37 -5.98
CA VAL A 171 25.11 -7.14 -5.73
C VAL A 171 25.87 -6.87 -7.03
N ARG A 172 25.54 -7.58 -8.10
CA ARG A 172 26.17 -7.38 -9.42
C ARG A 172 25.86 -5.97 -9.96
N LEU A 173 24.59 -5.57 -9.97
CA LEU A 173 24.13 -4.28 -10.50
C LEU A 173 24.60 -3.08 -9.66
N GLU A 174 24.80 -3.26 -8.35
CA GLU A 174 25.42 -2.25 -7.49
C GLU A 174 26.86 -1.93 -7.90
N ARG A 175 27.64 -2.94 -8.26
CA ARG A 175 29.03 -2.77 -8.73
C ARG A 175 29.08 -2.07 -10.08
N GLU A 176 28.17 -2.42 -10.99
CA GLU A 176 28.04 -1.77 -12.29
C GLU A 176 27.69 -0.28 -12.14
N SER A 177 26.88 0.09 -11.14
CA SER A 177 26.51 1.49 -10.88
C SER A 177 27.64 2.35 -10.29
N GLN A 178 28.71 1.73 -9.78
CA GLN A 178 29.85 2.42 -9.14
C GLN A 178 31.09 2.48 -10.05
N GLY A 179 31.01 1.85 -11.23
CA GLY A 179 32.13 1.72 -12.17
C GLY A 179 32.12 2.72 -13.33
N ASP A 180 31.13 3.62 -13.40
CA ASP A 180 31.03 4.72 -14.37
C ASP A 180 31.59 6.04 -13.81
#